data_AF-A0A7W1RWI2-F1
#
_entry.id   AF-A0A7W1RWI2-F1
#
_cell.length_a   1.000
_cell.length_b   1.000
_cell.length_c   1.000
_cell.angle_alpha   90.00
_cell.angle_beta   90.00
_cell.angle_gamma   90.00
#
_symmetry.space_group_name_H-M   'P 1'
#
loop_
_entity.id
_entity.type
_entity.pdbx_description
1 polymer ?
#
loop_
_entity_poly.entity_id
_entity_poly.type
_entity_poly.pdbx_seq_one_letter_code
_entity_poly.pdbx_strand_id
1 'polypeptide(L)'
;MSTAPNSDRADDQLVTHLSHWLTRQIGNDELLRKVQEIGTDELAPGCRDAVGELVAELKVAAPGERAQLEVAVRETVETLVYGD
;
A
#
# COMPACT_ATOMS: atom_id res chain seq x y z
N MET A 1 -7.84 23.72 15.96
CA MET A 1 -8.46 23.05 14.81
C MET A 1 -7.35 22.79 13.82
N SER A 2 -6.74 21.60 13.90
CA SER A 2 -5.67 21.19 12.99
C SER A 2 -6.29 20.28 11.95
N THR A 3 -6.42 20.78 10.74
CA THR A 3 -6.88 20.04 9.57
C THR A 3 -5.74 19.17 9.06
N ALA A 4 -5.73 17.89 9.42
CA ALA A 4 -5.13 16.86 8.57
C ALA A 4 -6.17 15.75 8.30
N PRO A 5 -7.25 16.03 7.54
CA PRO A 5 -8.29 15.03 7.27
C PRO A 5 -8.03 14.14 6.04
N ASN A 6 -6.95 14.38 5.28
CA ASN A 6 -6.73 13.70 3.99
C ASN A 6 -5.75 12.53 4.06
N SER A 7 -4.68 12.63 4.86
CA SER A 7 -3.67 11.57 5.00
C SER A 7 -4.28 10.29 5.56
N ASP A 8 -5.02 10.39 6.68
CA ASP A 8 -5.75 9.26 7.29
C ASP A 8 -6.66 8.54 6.27
N ARG A 9 -7.26 9.30 5.35
CA ARG A 9 -8.14 8.74 4.32
C ARG A 9 -7.37 7.98 3.24
N ALA A 10 -6.19 8.43 2.87
CA ALA A 10 -5.33 7.72 1.93
C ALA A 10 -4.77 6.44 2.58
N ASP A 11 -4.30 6.54 3.82
CA ASP A 11 -3.83 5.41 4.63
C ASP A 11 -4.89 4.31 4.74
N ASP A 12 -6.12 4.66 5.16
CA ASP A 12 -7.24 3.72 5.29
C ASP A 12 -7.59 2.99 3.98
N GLN A 13 -7.58 3.71 2.86
CA GLN A 13 -7.87 3.14 1.54
C GLN A 13 -6.77 2.17 1.10
N LEU A 14 -5.51 2.53 1.31
CA LEU A 14 -4.37 1.67 1.03
C LEU A 14 -4.42 0.41 1.90
N VAL A 15 -4.62 0.54 3.21
CA VAL A 15 -4.77 -0.60 4.14
C VAL A 15 -5.89 -1.54 3.69
N THR A 16 -7.03 -0.98 3.25
CA THR A 16 -8.16 -1.77 2.73
C THR A 16 -7.77 -2.60 1.50
N HIS A 17 -7.08 -1.99 0.53
CA HIS A 17 -6.70 -2.71 -0.70
C HIS A 17 -5.57 -3.71 -0.48
N LEU A 18 -4.60 -3.40 0.38
CA LEU A 18 -3.57 -4.32 0.81
C LEU A 18 -4.18 -5.54 1.52
N SER A 19 -5.16 -5.31 2.39
CA SER A 19 -5.90 -6.38 3.06
C SER A 19 -6.68 -7.25 2.06
N HIS A 20 -7.38 -6.65 1.10
CA HIS A 20 -8.05 -7.39 0.02
C HIS A 20 -7.08 -8.18 -0.85
N TRP A 21 -5.87 -7.66 -1.05
CA TRP A 21 -4.83 -8.42 -1.73
C TRP A 21 -4.41 -9.61 -0.86
N LEU A 22 -4.10 -9.44 0.43
CA LEU A 22 -3.72 -10.53 1.34
C LEU A 22 -4.76 -11.65 1.42
N THR A 23 -6.05 -11.31 1.36
CA THR A 23 -7.16 -12.28 1.32
C THR A 23 -7.43 -12.87 -0.06
N ARG A 24 -6.57 -12.57 -1.05
CA ARG A 24 -6.63 -13.02 -2.45
C ARG A 24 -7.89 -12.59 -3.20
N GLN A 25 -8.54 -11.51 -2.76
CA GLN A 25 -9.69 -10.92 -3.46
C GLN A 25 -9.24 -10.14 -4.71
N ILE A 26 -8.00 -9.62 -4.72
CA ILE A 26 -7.40 -8.94 -5.87
C ILE A 26 -5.98 -9.48 -6.18
N GLY A 27 -5.57 -9.32 -7.45
CA GLY A 27 -4.25 -9.67 -7.95
C GLY A 27 -3.24 -8.51 -7.89
N ASN A 28 -1.98 -8.80 -8.26
CA ASN A 28 -0.88 -7.83 -8.20
C ASN A 28 -1.13 -6.60 -9.09
N ASP A 29 -1.59 -6.80 -10.32
CA ASP A 29 -1.86 -5.71 -11.26
C ASP A 29 -2.97 -4.77 -10.77
N GLU A 30 -4.03 -5.35 -10.19
CA GLU A 30 -5.14 -4.59 -9.64
C GLU A 30 -4.71 -3.83 -8.38
N LEU A 31 -3.88 -4.44 -7.51
CA LEU A 31 -3.31 -3.74 -6.37
C LEU A 31 -2.44 -2.57 -6.83
N LEU A 32 -1.55 -2.79 -7.79
CA LEU A 32 -0.66 -1.76 -8.33
C LEU A 32 -1.46 -0.57 -8.89
N ARG A 33 -2.50 -0.84 -9.68
CA ARG A 33 -3.39 0.19 -10.21
C ARG A 33 -4.03 1.01 -9.08
N LYS A 34 -4.63 0.34 -8.09
CA LYS A 34 -5.32 1.03 -6.98
C LYS A 34 -4.39 1.90 -6.14
N VAL A 35 -3.18 1.42 -5.85
CA VAL A 35 -2.17 2.20 -5.12
C VAL A 35 -1.77 3.46 -5.91
N GLN A 36 -1.61 3.35 -7.22
CA GLN A 36 -1.30 4.50 -8.09
C GLN A 36 -2.46 5.49 -8.20
N GLU A 37 -3.71 5.01 -8.20
CA GLU A 37 -4.92 5.84 -8.25
C GLU A 37 -5.12 6.65 -6.96
N ILE A 38 -4.83 6.07 -5.80
CA ILE A 38 -4.89 6.78 -4.51
C ILE A 38 -3.79 7.84 -4.43
N GLY A 39 -2.60 7.52 -4.95
CA GLY A 39 -1.42 8.37 -4.83
C GLY A 39 -0.83 8.36 -3.42
N THR A 40 0.39 8.89 -3.28
CA THR A 40 1.15 8.88 -2.02
C THR A 40 1.57 10.28 -1.55
N ASP A 41 1.12 11.32 -2.24
CA ASP A 41 1.51 12.71 -1.99
C ASP A 41 1.02 13.22 -0.62
N GLU A 42 -0.10 12.69 -0.13
CA GLU A 42 -0.67 13.08 1.17
C GLU A 42 -0.22 12.16 2.32
N LEU A 43 0.54 11.09 2.06
CA LEU A 43 1.04 10.20 3.10
C LEU A 43 2.18 10.84 3.91
N ALA A 44 2.33 10.41 5.16
CA ALA A 44 3.53 10.68 5.94
C ALA A 44 4.79 10.16 5.22
N PRO A 45 5.98 10.74 5.46
CA PRO A 45 7.20 10.33 4.75
C PRO A 45 7.51 8.83 4.83
N GLY A 46 7.45 8.22 6.02
CA GLY A 46 7.70 6.79 6.18
C GLY A 46 6.66 5.92 5.47
N CYS A 47 5.38 6.26 5.58
CA CYS A 47 4.30 5.63 4.81
C CYS A 47 4.52 5.73 3.30
N ARG A 48 4.92 6.91 2.80
CA ARG A 48 5.20 7.14 1.38
C ARG A 48 6.34 6.26 0.88
N ASP A 49 7.42 6.15 1.66
CA ASP A 49 8.57 5.34 1.31
C ASP A 49 8.20 3.85 1.27
N ALA A 50 7.49 3.35 2.28
CA ALA A 50 7.01 1.96 2.32
C ALA A 50 6.09 1.62 1.13
N VAL A 51 5.13 2.49 0.81
CA VAL A 51 4.26 2.30 -0.36
C VAL A 51 5.06 2.40 -1.67
N GLY A 52 6.07 3.26 -1.74
CA GLY A 52 6.95 3.39 -2.89
C GLY A 52 7.76 2.11 -3.14
N GLU A 53 8.30 1.51 -2.09
CA GLU A 53 9.00 0.22 -2.13
C GLU A 53 8.08 -0.90 -2.59
N LEU A 54 6.88 -1.01 -2.01
CA LEU A 54 5.88 -1.99 -2.44
C LEU A 54 5.52 -1.84 -3.93
N VAL A 55 5.34 -0.61 -4.42
CA VAL A 55 5.06 -0.34 -5.84
C VAL A 55 6.22 -0.79 -6.73
N ALA A 56 7.47 -0.62 -6.28
CA ALA A 56 8.63 -1.11 -7.01
C ALA A 56 8.64 -2.64 -7.07
N GLU A 57 8.38 -3.33 -5.96
CA GLU A 57 8.27 -4.78 -5.93
C GLU A 57 7.14 -5.32 -6.82
N LEU A 58 5.95 -4.71 -6.76
CA LEU A 58 4.81 -5.09 -7.59
C LEU A 58 5.09 -4.98 -9.10
N LYS A 59 5.95 -4.03 -9.51
CA LYS A 59 6.32 -3.85 -10.93
C LYS A 59 7.32 -4.90 -11.43
N VAL A 60 8.14 -5.46 -10.54
CA VAL A 60 9.16 -6.45 -10.91
C VAL A 60 8.71 -7.89 -10.67
N ALA A 61 7.70 -8.09 -9.83
CA ALA A 61 7.15 -9.41 -9.54
C ALA A 61 6.62 -10.10 -10.80
N ALA A 62 6.97 -11.37 -10.97
CA ALA A 62 6.43 -12.17 -12.06
C ALA A 62 4.91 -12.38 -11.89
N PRO A 63 4.14 -12.55 -12.98
CA PRO A 63 2.72 -12.85 -12.88
C PRO A 63 2.46 -14.09 -12.01
N GLY A 64 1.69 -13.91 -10.94
CA GLY A 64 1.36 -14.98 -10.00
C GLY A 64 2.36 -15.19 -8.86
N GLU A 65 3.50 -14.49 -8.86
CA GLU A 65 4.42 -14.46 -7.73
C GLU A 65 3.83 -13.63 -6.59
N ARG A 66 3.73 -14.22 -5.39
CA ARG A 66 3.10 -13.58 -4.22
C ARG A 66 3.83 -13.78 -2.91
N ALA A 67 4.66 -14.82 -2.79
CA ALA A 67 5.27 -15.18 -1.50
C ALA A 67 6.19 -14.07 -0.96
N GLN A 68 7.01 -13.45 -1.82
CA GLN A 68 7.86 -12.33 -1.44
C GLN A 68 7.03 -11.06 -1.19
N LEU A 69 6.08 -10.77 -2.09
CA LEU A 69 5.18 -9.62 -1.94
C LEU A 69 4.33 -9.67 -0.67
N GLU A 70 4.00 -10.86 -0.15
CA GLU A 70 3.25 -10.99 1.10
C GLU A 70 3.99 -10.38 2.29
N VAL A 71 5.32 -10.39 2.28
CA VAL A 71 6.13 -9.74 3.32
C VAL A 71 6.05 -8.22 3.17
N ALA A 72 6.39 -7.71 1.99
CA ALA A 72 6.35 -6.28 1.70
C ALA A 72 4.96 -5.65 1.94
N VAL A 73 3.88 -6.36 1.56
CA VAL A 73 2.50 -5.91 1.80
C VAL A 73 2.19 -5.84 3.30
N ARG A 74 2.66 -6.80 4.11
CA ARG A 74 2.43 -6.79 5.57
C ARG A 74 3.19 -5.67 6.26
N GLU A 75 4.45 -5.47 5.88
CA GLU A 75 5.28 -4.37 6.40
C GLU A 75 4.66 -3.01 6.03
N THR A 76 4.20 -2.85 4.79
CA THR A 76 3.52 -1.63 4.34
C THR A 76 2.24 -1.37 5.15
N VAL A 77 1.42 -2.40 5.41
CA VAL A 77 0.23 -2.26 6.27
C VAL A 77 0.61 -1.85 7.69
N GLU A 78 1.66 -2.45 8.25
CA GLU A 78 2.16 -2.08 9.58
C GLU A 78 2.56 -0.60 9.62
N THR A 79 3.37 -0.14 8.66
CA THR A 79 3.78 1.26 8.57
C THR A 79 2.58 2.20 8.42
N LEU A 80 1.60 1.88 7.57
CA LEU A 80 0.40 2.71 7.38
C LEU A 80 -0.48 2.79 8.63
N VAL A 81 -0.52 1.73 9.45
CA VAL A 81 -1.34 1.68 10.67
C VAL A 81 -0.66 2.37 11.85
N TYR A 82 0.66 2.25 11.96
CA TYR A 82 1.41 2.77 13.11
C TYR A 82 2.09 4.12 12.86
N GLY A 83 2.21 4.56 11.61
CA GLY A 83 2.57 5.93 11.23
C GLY A 83 4.00 6.36 11.59
N ASP A 84 4.99 5.47 11.44
CA ASP A 84 6.41 5.82 11.62
C ASP A 84 6.92 6.81 10.55
#